data_AF-A0AAV5TC36-F1
#
_entry.id   AF-A0AAV5TC36-F1
#
_cell.length_a   1.000
_cell.length_b   1.000
_cell.length_c   1.000
_cell.angle_alpha   90.00
_cell.angle_beta   90.00
_cell.angle_gamma   90.00
#
_symmetry.space_group_name_H-M   'P 1'
#
loop_
_entity.id
_entity.type
_entity.pdbx_description
1 polymer ?
#
loop_
_entity_poly.entity_id
_entity_poly.type
_entity_poly.pdbx_seq_one_letter_code
_entity_poly.pdbx_strand_id
1 'polypeptide(L)'
;NMIDQVEASSLLAVISLIGIITNALALYAVVHYKHRHNTFGALCVLLATANFAVLLIHLLWSACAPFLFYESTISGTTGKMVGQIGVFFLDVKVYAHLGASMNRLFSLLFPFEDRRTI
;
A
#
# COMPACT_ATOMS: atom_id res chain seq x y z
N ASN A 1 14.87 23.29 9.95
CA ASN A 1 16.32 23.09 9.78
C ASN A 1 16.53 22.32 8.48
N MET A 2 17.45 22.78 7.62
CA MET A 2 17.70 22.15 6.31
C MET A 2 18.22 20.71 6.46
N ILE A 3 18.98 20.44 7.53
CA ILE A 3 19.52 19.12 7.86
C ILE A 3 18.37 18.13 8.13
N ASP A 4 17.43 18.48 9.01
CA ASP A 4 16.26 17.64 9.34
C ASP A 4 15.43 17.28 8.10
N GLN A 5 15.29 18.20 7.14
CA GLN A 5 14.54 17.97 5.91
C GLN A 5 15.24 16.95 4.99
N VAL A 6 16.56 17.07 4.84
CA VAL A 6 17.35 16.11 4.05
C VAL A 6 17.35 14.73 4.69
N GLU A 7 17.48 14.66 6.02
CA GLU A 7 17.40 13.39 6.76
C GLU A 7 16.03 12.72 6.59
N ALA A 8 14.93 13.46 6.78
CA ALA A 8 13.58 12.94 6.60
C ALA A 8 13.32 12.43 5.17
N SER A 9 13.71 13.21 4.15
CA SER A 9 13.57 12.79 2.76
C SER A 9 14.40 11.54 2.43
N SER A 10 15.61 11.42 2.99
CA SER A 10 16.46 10.24 2.78
C SER A 10 15.86 8.97 3.40
N LEU A 11 15.33 9.06 4.62
CA LEU A 11 14.66 7.95 5.30
C LEU A 11 13.41 7.52 4.54
N LEU A 12 12.58 8.48 4.11
CA LEU A 12 11.39 8.22 3.31
C LEU A 12 11.74 7.54 1.99
N ALA A 13 12.83 7.94 1.33
CA ALA A 13 13.29 7.29 0.10
C ALA A 13 13.67 5.82 0.34
N VAL A 14 14.47 5.54 1.38
CA VAL A 14 14.91 4.16 1.69
C VAL A 14 13.71 3.27 2.04
N ILE A 15 12.84 3.74 2.93
CA ILE A 15 11.65 2.98 3.34
C ILE A 15 10.73 2.73 2.13
N SER A 16 10.53 3.74 1.29
CA SER A 16 9.68 3.63 0.10
C SER A 16 10.24 2.64 -0.90
N LEU A 17 11.55 2.63 -1.15
CA LEU A 17 12.20 1.66 -2.04
C LEU A 17 12.06 0.23 -1.55
N ILE A 18 12.37 -0.03 -0.27
CA ILE A 18 12.22 -1.35 0.33
C ILE A 18 10.75 -1.80 0.26
N GLY A 19 9.83 -0.90 0.58
CA GLY A 19 8.40 -1.16 0.49
C GLY A 19 7.94 -1.48 -0.94
N ILE A 20 8.44 -0.76 -1.95
CA ILE A 20 8.10 -0.97 -3.36
C ILE A 20 8.57 -2.36 -3.79
N ILE A 21 9.82 -2.72 -3.49
CA ILE A 21 10.39 -4.02 -3.84
C ILE A 21 9.58 -5.15 -3.17
N THR A 22 9.32 -5.04 -1.87
CA THR A 22 8.59 -6.07 -1.12
C THR A 22 7.14 -6.22 -1.58
N ASN A 23 6.41 -5.12 -1.83
CA ASN A 23 5.05 -5.19 -2.33
C ASN A 23 4.97 -5.67 -3.79
N ALA A 24 5.97 -5.35 -4.63
CA ALA A 24 6.07 -5.90 -5.98
C ALA A 24 6.31 -7.42 -5.96
N LEU A 25 7.18 -7.90 -5.08
CA LEU A 25 7.40 -9.34 -4.87
C LEU A 25 6.13 -10.03 -4.35
N ALA A 26 5.41 -9.40 -3.42
CA ALA A 26 4.14 -9.93 -2.91
C ALA A 26 3.08 -10.01 -4.02
N LEU A 27 2.96 -8.97 -4.85
CA LEU A 27 2.05 -8.95 -5.99
C LEU A 27 2.41 -10.05 -7.00
N TYR A 28 3.69 -10.17 -7.34
CA TYR A 28 4.19 -11.22 -8.23
C TYR A 28 3.87 -12.61 -7.68
N ALA A 29 4.14 -12.86 -6.40
CA ALA A 29 3.85 -14.15 -5.78
C ALA A 29 2.35 -14.48 -5.83
N VAL A 30 1.46 -13.53 -5.52
CA VAL A 30 0.02 -13.79 -5.51
C VAL A 30 -0.54 -14.02 -6.93
N VAL A 31 -0.03 -13.30 -7.93
CA VAL A 31 -0.43 -13.50 -9.33
C VAL A 31 0.10 -14.82 -9.90
N HIS A 32 1.33 -15.20 -9.54
CA HIS A 32 1.98 -16.40 -10.10
C HIS A 32 1.48 -17.69 -9.44
N TYR A 33 1.25 -17.68 -8.12
CA TYR A 33 0.71 -18.83 -7.40
C TYR A 33 -0.82 -18.85 -7.49
N LYS A 34 -1.33 -19.34 -8.63
CA LYS A 34 -2.75 -19.50 -9.02
C LYS A 34 -3.62 -20.27 -8.01
N HIS A 35 -3.03 -20.92 -7.01
CA HIS A 35 -3.77 -21.72 -6.02
C HIS A 35 -4.53 -20.88 -4.96
N ARG A 36 -4.51 -19.54 -5.04
CA ARG A 36 -5.15 -18.63 -4.06
C ARG A 36 -6.24 -17.73 -4.69
N HIS A 37 -6.96 -18.18 -5.71
CA HIS A 37 -8.16 -17.51 -6.26
C HIS A 37 -9.38 -17.56 -5.31
N ASN A 38 -9.14 -17.39 -4.01
CA ASN A 38 -10.17 -17.16 -3.00
C ASN A 38 -10.26 -15.65 -2.74
N THR A 39 -11.37 -15.17 -2.17
CA THR A 39 -11.59 -13.75 -1.80
C THR A 39 -10.39 -13.16 -1.05
N PHE A 40 -9.71 -13.96 -0.23
CA PHE A 40 -8.47 -13.59 0.46
C PHE A 40 -7.31 -13.20 -0.48
N GLY A 41 -7.08 -13.94 -1.57
CA GLY A 41 -6.00 -13.64 -2.51
C GLY A 41 -6.25 -12.32 -3.26
N ALA A 42 -7.50 -12.07 -3.67
CA ALA A 42 -7.89 -10.81 -4.29
C ALA A 42 -7.68 -9.61 -3.34
N LEU A 43 -7.99 -9.76 -2.05
CA LEU A 43 -7.73 -8.75 -1.03
C LEU A 43 -6.23 -8.51 -0.81
N CYS A 44 -5.40 -9.56 -0.87
CA CYS A 44 -3.93 -9.41 -0.82
C CYS A 44 -3.38 -8.67 -2.04
N VAL A 45 -3.91 -8.92 -3.25
CA VAL A 45 -3.54 -8.16 -4.47
C VAL A 45 -3.90 -6.69 -4.31
N LEU A 46 -5.12 -6.39 -3.87
CA LEU A 46 -5.56 -5.01 -3.63
C LEU A 46 -4.68 -4.31 -2.59
N LEU A 47 -4.37 -4.99 -1.48
CA LEU A 47 -3.52 -4.46 -0.42
C LEU A 47 -2.09 -4.17 -0.90
N ALA A 48 -1.47 -5.12 -1.61
CA ALA A 48 -0.12 -4.96 -2.16
C ALA A 48 -0.08 -3.83 -3.20
N THR A 49 -1.12 -3.71 -4.03
CA THR A 49 -1.23 -2.65 -5.05
C THR A 49 -1.42 -1.28 -4.40
N ALA A 50 -2.28 -1.16 -3.39
CA ALA A 50 -2.50 0.08 -2.65
C ALA A 50 -1.22 0.53 -1.92
N ASN A 51 -0.51 -0.41 -1.28
CA ASN A 51 0.78 -0.13 -0.66
C ASN A 51 1.82 0.35 -1.69
N PHE A 52 1.93 -0.34 -2.83
CA PHE A 52 2.84 0.06 -3.90
C PHE A 52 2.56 1.48 -4.38
N ALA A 53 1.29 1.83 -4.63
CA ALA A 53 0.88 3.17 -5.05
C ALA A 53 1.22 4.24 -4.00
N VAL A 54 0.92 3.99 -2.71
CA VAL A 54 1.24 4.93 -1.62
C VAL A 54 2.74 5.15 -1.51
N LEU A 55 3.56 4.10 -1.59
CA LEU A 55 5.01 4.21 -1.47
C LEU A 55 5.62 4.93 -2.67
N LEU A 56 5.06 4.76 -3.86
CA LEU A 56 5.47 5.49 -5.04
C LEU A 56 5.15 7.00 -4.91
N ILE A 57 4.00 7.35 -4.32
CA ILE A 57 3.67 8.75 -4.00
C ILE A 57 4.65 9.32 -2.96
N HIS A 58 4.98 8.56 -1.91
CA HIS A 58 5.95 9.03 -0.90
C HIS A 58 7.35 9.21 -1.50
N LEU A 59 7.79 8.30 -2.37
CA LEU A 59 9.08 8.40 -3.04
C LEU A 59 9.14 9.62 -3.97
N LEU A 60 8.15 9.78 -4.86
CA LEU A 60 8.16 10.85 -5.86
C LEU A 60 7.82 12.22 -5.27
N TRP A 61 6.84 12.28 -4.37
CA TRP A 61 6.34 13.55 -3.84
C TRP A 61 6.98 13.96 -2.52
N SER A 62 7.16 13.04 -1.57
CA SER A 62 7.70 13.41 -0.25
C SER A 62 9.23 13.39 -0.20
N ALA A 63 9.87 12.46 -0.90
CA ALA A 63 11.33 12.38 -0.95
C ALA A 63 11.94 13.22 -2.08
N CYS A 64 11.42 13.13 -3.31
CA CYS A 64 12.02 13.82 -4.46
C CYS A 64 11.51 15.25 -4.70
N ALA A 65 10.23 15.57 -4.45
CA ALA A 65 9.68 16.89 -4.81
C ALA A 65 10.41 18.09 -4.18
N PRO A 66 10.88 18.05 -2.90
CA PRO A 66 11.62 19.16 -2.30
C PRO A 66 12.91 19.53 -3.05
N PHE A 67 13.48 18.60 -3.83
CA PHE A 67 14.70 18.84 -4.61
C PHE A 67 14.43 19.21 -6.06
N LEU A 68 13.23 18.91 -6.57
CA LEU A 68 12.87 19.06 -7.99
C LEU A 68 11.94 20.24 -8.26
N PHE A 69 11.13 20.66 -7.28
CA PHE A 69 10.11 21.68 -7.43
C PHE A 69 10.29 22.83 -6.45
N TYR A 70 9.79 24.01 -6.84
CA TYR A 70 9.66 25.14 -5.93
C TYR A 70 8.56 24.91 -4.90
N GLU A 71 8.74 25.47 -3.70
CA GLU A 71 7.79 25.42 -2.58
C GLU A 71 6.36 25.81 -2.96
N SER A 72 6.19 26.76 -3.90
CA SER A 72 4.88 27.18 -4.40
C SER A 72 4.11 26.08 -5.14
N THR A 73 4.82 25.16 -5.81
CA THR A 73 4.23 24.00 -6.49
C THR A 73 3.93 22.88 -5.50
N ILE A 74 4.81 22.68 -4.50
CA ILE A 74 4.66 21.64 -3.47
C ILE A 74 3.48 21.95 -2.54
N SER A 75 3.35 23.21 -2.10
CA SER A 75 2.27 23.66 -1.22
C SER A 75 0.99 24.06 -1.99
N GLY A 76 1.09 24.21 -3.31
CA GLY A 76 0.00 24.60 -4.18
C GLY A 76 -1.09 23.53 -4.36
N THR A 77 -2.00 23.80 -5.30
CA THR A 77 -3.12 22.91 -5.62
C THR A 77 -2.67 21.49 -6.00
N THR A 78 -1.53 21.36 -6.68
CA THR A 78 -0.96 20.07 -7.09
C THR A 78 -0.59 19.21 -5.88
N GLY A 79 0.06 19.78 -4.86
CA GLY A 79 0.39 19.03 -3.64
C GLY A 79 -0.83 18.62 -2.84
N LYS A 80 -1.87 19.45 -2.79
CA LYS A 80 -3.15 19.07 -2.17
C LYS A 80 -3.80 17.90 -2.90
N MET A 81 -3.80 17.92 -4.23
CA MET A 81 -4.36 16.84 -5.04
C MET A 81 -3.59 15.53 -4.85
N VAL A 82 -2.25 15.58 -4.87
CA VAL A 82 -1.40 14.40 -4.60
C VAL A 82 -1.61 13.86 -3.19
N GLY A 83 -1.75 14.75 -2.20
CA GLY A 83 -2.10 14.38 -0.83
C GLY A 83 -3.43 13.66 -0.73
N GLN A 84 -4.48 14.17 -1.40
CA GLN A 84 -5.80 13.53 -1.45
C GLN A 84 -5.76 12.16 -2.11
N ILE A 85 -5.00 12.00 -3.21
CA ILE A 85 -4.80 10.70 -3.86
C ILE A 85 -4.10 9.72 -2.89
N GLY A 86 -3.10 10.20 -2.15
CA GLY A 86 -2.42 9.41 -1.12
C GLY A 86 -3.36 8.93 -0.02
N VAL A 87 -4.23 9.81 0.48
CA VAL A 87 -5.25 9.46 1.49
C VAL A 87 -6.25 8.44 0.94
N PHE A 88 -6.69 8.61 -0.32
CA PHE A 88 -7.59 7.65 -0.95
C PHE A 88 -7.00 6.23 -0.97
N PHE A 89 -5.73 6.07 -1.37
CA PHE A 89 -5.08 4.76 -1.35
C PHE A 89 -4.85 4.24 0.07
N LEU A 90 -4.62 5.12 1.04
CA LEU A 90 -4.54 4.75 2.45
C LEU A 90 -5.87 4.17 2.95
N ASP A 91 -7.00 4.76 2.58
CA ASP A 91 -8.32 4.24 2.92
C ASP A 91 -8.57 2.88 2.26
N VAL A 92 -8.26 2.74 0.97
CA VAL A 92 -8.36 1.45 0.25
C VAL A 92 -7.54 0.37 0.96
N LYS A 93 -6.32 0.71 1.41
CA LYS A 93 -5.47 -0.21 2.19
C LYS A 93 -6.13 -0.63 3.50
N VAL A 94 -6.72 0.31 4.24
CA VAL A 94 -7.42 0.04 5.50
C VAL A 94 -8.61 -0.90 5.27
N TYR A 95 -9.44 -0.63 4.25
CA TYR A 95 -10.57 -1.48 3.90
C TYR A 95 -10.14 -2.87 3.43
N ALA A 96 -9.07 -2.97 2.63
CA ALA A 96 -8.53 -4.26 2.20
C ALA A 96 -8.03 -5.09 3.38
N HIS A 97 -7.35 -4.47 4.34
CA HIS A 97 -6.88 -5.13 5.55
C HIS A 97 -8.04 -5.55 6.46
N LEU A 98 -9.07 -4.71 6.60
CA LEU A 98 -10.28 -5.03 7.34
C LEU A 98 -11.02 -6.22 6.71
N GLY A 99 -11.18 -6.22 5.38
CA GLY A 99 -11.78 -7.32 4.63
C GLY A 99 -11.00 -8.62 4.80
N ALA A 100 -9.67 -8.57 4.81
CA ALA A 100 -8.84 -9.76 5.04
C ALA A 100 -9.03 -10.33 6.45
N SER A 101 -9.16 -9.46 7.46
CA SER A 101 -9.48 -9.86 8.83
C SER A 101 -10.88 -10.46 8.95
N MET A 102 -11.89 -9.87 8.30
CA MET A 102 -13.25 -10.41 8.28
C MET A 102 -13.32 -11.77 7.59
N ASN A 103 -12.64 -11.94 6.44
CA ASN A 103 -12.55 -13.22 5.74
C ASN A 103 -11.99 -14.32 6.67
N ARG A 104 -10.99 -13.97 7.49
CA ARG A 104 -10.44 -14.90 8.48
C ARG A 104 -11.38 -15.17 9.65
N LEU A 105 -12.13 -14.16 10.11
CA LEU A 105 -13.14 -14.31 11.16
C LEU A 105 -14.27 -15.26 10.73
N PHE A 106 -14.79 -15.12 9.51
CA PHE A 106 -15.81 -16.04 8.98
C PHE A 106 -15.30 -17.47 8.88
N SER A 107 -14.06 -17.67 8.46
CA SER A 107 -13.42 -18.99 8.43
C SER A 107 -13.27 -19.61 9.83
N LEU A 108 -13.19 -18.81 10.90
CA LEU A 108 -13.10 -19.28 12.28
C LEU A 108 -14.47 -19.49 12.94
N LEU A 109 -15.46 -18.67 12.59
CA LEU A 109 -16.83 -18.76 13.15
C LEU A 109 -17.64 -19.89 12.52
N PHE A 110 -17.37 -20.25 11.26
CA PHE A 110 -18.04 -21.35 10.55
C PHE A 110 -17.08 -22.52 10.23
N PRO A 111 -16.50 -23.20 11.23
CA PRO A 111 -15.60 -24.33 10.99
C PRO A 111 -16.34 -25.64 10.63
N PHE A 112 -17.67 -25.64 10.46
CA PHE A 112 -18.49 -26.86 10.45
C PHE A 112 -19.15 -27.25 9.12
N GLU A 113 -18.97 -26.49 8.04
CA GLU A 113 -19.58 -26.82 6.73
C GLU A 113 -18.65 -27.66 5.81
N ASP A 114 -17.64 -28.36 6.35
CA ASP A 114 -16.76 -29.22 5.53
C ASP A 114 -16.22 -30.45 6.29
N ARG A 115 -17.10 -31.13 7.05
CA ARG A 115 -16.86 -32.48 7.58
C ARG A 115 -18.07 -33.41 7.42
N ARG A 116 -18.72 -33.38 6.26
CA ARG A 116 -19.84 -34.31 5.97
C ARG A 116 -19.87 -34.90 4.55
N THR A 117 -18.71 -35.07 3.93
CA THR A 117 -18.50 -35.96 2.77
C THR A 117 -17.07 -36.52 2.79
N ILE A 118 -16.82 -37.47 3.69
CA ILE A 118 -15.77 -38.49 3.54
C ILE A 118 -16.48 -39.84 3.70
#